data_AF-A0A258CCE8-F1
#
_entry.id   AF-A0A258CCE8-F1
#
_cell.length_a   1.000
_cell.length_b   1.000
_cell.length_c   1.000
_cell.angle_alpha   90.00
_cell.angle_beta   90.00
_cell.angle_gamma   90.00
#
_symmetry.space_group_name_H-M   'P 1'
#
loop_
_entity.id
_entity.type
_entity.pdbx_description
1 polymer ?
#
loop_
_entity_poly.entity_id
_entity_poly.type
_entity_poly.pdbx_seq_one_letter_code
_entity_poly.pdbx_strand_id
1 'polypeptide(L)'
;MTDKTPKQSELAGTDTVDRANHNAKLDQLEAFRSDATGEALRTNQGVKIADNQNTLKAGDRGPSLLEDFIMREKITHFDHERIPERIVHARGAAAHGVFQSYADHSWLTKASFLSAEGKETPVFTRFSTVQGSRGSADTVRDVRGFATKFYTDEGNLDIVGNNTPVFFVRDPMKFPDFIHSQKRTPDSGLRSANMQWDFWTLSPESAHQVSYLMGDRGLPRSWRTMNGYSSHTYMWVNEAGEKFWVKYHFLTEQGL
;
A
#
# COMPACT_ATOMS: atom_id res chain seq x y z
N MET A 1 0.51 -39.37 -5.51
CA MET A 1 1.06 -38.18 -6.21
C MET A 1 -0.13 -37.38 -6.69
N THR A 2 -0.56 -36.38 -5.92
CA THR A 2 -1.62 -35.47 -6.35
C THR A 2 -1.03 -34.57 -7.41
N ASP A 3 -1.63 -34.62 -8.60
CA ASP A 3 -1.31 -33.79 -9.74
C ASP A 3 -1.21 -32.32 -9.30
N LYS A 4 0.01 -31.76 -9.39
CA LYS A 4 0.33 -30.37 -9.01
C LYS A 4 0.14 -29.41 -10.18
N THR A 5 -0.58 -29.80 -11.22
CA THR A 5 -0.90 -28.88 -12.31
C THR A 5 -1.92 -27.86 -11.78
N PRO A 6 -1.59 -26.57 -11.69
CA PRO A 6 -2.53 -25.55 -11.21
C PRO A 6 -3.73 -25.55 -12.14
N LYS A 7 -4.93 -25.80 -11.61
CA LYS A 7 -6.15 -25.68 -12.41
C LYS A 7 -6.24 -24.25 -12.96
N GLN A 8 -6.47 -24.14 -14.25
CA GLN A 8 -6.71 -22.86 -14.90
C GLN A 8 -8.07 -22.35 -14.38
N SER A 9 -8.09 -21.19 -13.74
CA SER A 9 -9.33 -20.63 -13.21
C SER A 9 -10.17 -20.08 -14.35
N GLU A 10 -11.42 -20.54 -14.47
CA GLU A 10 -12.36 -20.02 -15.48
C GLU A 10 -13.05 -18.74 -14.99
N LEU A 11 -13.13 -18.52 -13.67
CA LEU A 11 -13.78 -17.37 -13.04
C LEU A 11 -12.84 -16.23 -12.67
N ALA A 12 -11.56 -16.51 -12.37
CA ALA A 12 -10.56 -15.46 -12.18
C ALA A 12 -10.09 -14.98 -13.55
N GLY A 13 -10.98 -14.28 -14.27
CA GLY A 13 -10.75 -13.65 -15.57
C GLY A 13 -9.67 -14.31 -16.41
N THR A 14 -10.04 -15.08 -17.42
CA THR A 14 -9.10 -15.60 -18.42
C THR A 14 -8.36 -14.49 -19.20
N ASP A 15 -8.70 -13.21 -18.93
CA ASP A 15 -7.98 -11.99 -19.32
C ASP A 15 -7.24 -11.30 -18.13
N THR A 16 -6.86 -12.05 -17.10
CA THR A 16 -6.07 -11.53 -15.98
C THR A 16 -4.65 -11.16 -16.43
N VAL A 17 -4.08 -10.12 -15.81
CA VAL A 17 -2.70 -9.66 -16.02
C VAL A 17 -1.76 -10.85 -15.97
N ASP A 18 -1.29 -11.24 -17.16
CA ASP A 18 -0.26 -12.22 -17.48
C ASP A 18 0.30 -13.03 -16.30
N ARG A 19 -0.17 -14.28 -16.12
CA ARG A 19 0.45 -15.24 -15.19
C ARG A 19 1.93 -15.53 -15.53
N ALA A 20 2.44 -15.11 -16.69
CA ALA A 20 3.88 -15.20 -16.98
C ALA A 20 4.72 -14.26 -16.10
N ASN A 21 4.16 -13.15 -15.61
CA ASN A 21 4.84 -12.28 -14.67
C ASN A 21 4.79 -12.87 -13.26
N HIS A 22 5.88 -13.54 -12.88
CA HIS A 22 6.03 -14.19 -11.58
C HIS A 22 7.30 -13.69 -10.88
N ASN A 23 7.37 -13.95 -9.58
CA ASN A 23 8.56 -13.80 -8.76
C ASN A 23 8.36 -14.61 -7.47
N ALA A 24 9.43 -14.84 -6.72
CA ALA A 24 9.39 -15.67 -5.50
C ALA A 24 8.31 -15.23 -4.49
N LYS A 25 7.98 -13.93 -4.42
CA LYS A 25 6.91 -13.45 -3.54
C LYS A 25 5.52 -13.79 -4.06
N LEU A 26 5.27 -13.63 -5.36
CA LEU A 26 4.00 -14.02 -5.98
C LEU A 26 3.79 -15.53 -5.89
N ASP A 27 4.84 -16.32 -6.11
CA ASP A 27 4.78 -17.78 -6.00
C ASP A 27 4.46 -18.22 -4.56
N GLN A 28 5.06 -17.56 -3.56
CA GLN A 28 4.71 -17.79 -2.16
C GLN A 28 3.23 -17.47 -1.87
N LEU A 29 2.67 -16.44 -2.50
CA LEU A 29 1.27 -16.04 -2.31
C LEU A 29 0.28 -16.98 -2.97
N GLU A 30 0.72 -17.85 -3.88
CA GLU A 30 -0.16 -18.81 -4.57
C GLU A 30 -0.87 -19.75 -3.58
N ALA A 31 -0.21 -20.12 -2.49
CA ALA A 31 -0.79 -20.95 -1.43
C ALA A 31 -2.01 -20.31 -0.73
N PHE A 32 -2.22 -18.99 -0.89
CA PHE A 32 -3.32 -18.23 -0.29
C PHE A 32 -4.34 -17.74 -1.31
N ARG A 33 -4.17 -18.07 -2.59
CA ARG A 33 -5.19 -17.79 -3.60
C ARG A 33 -6.31 -18.82 -3.50
N SER A 34 -7.53 -18.37 -3.72
CA SER A 34 -8.71 -19.21 -3.79
C SER A 34 -9.37 -19.07 -5.16
N ASP A 35 -9.67 -20.21 -5.78
CA ASP A 35 -10.43 -20.31 -7.02
C ASP A 35 -11.73 -21.07 -6.73
N ALA A 36 -12.87 -20.41 -6.93
CA ALA A 36 -14.18 -20.97 -6.67
C ALA A 36 -14.81 -21.65 -7.91
N THR A 37 -14.07 -21.79 -9.01
CA THR A 37 -14.57 -22.41 -10.24
C THR A 37 -14.99 -23.85 -10.00
N GLY A 38 -16.26 -24.17 -10.26
CA GLY A 38 -16.84 -25.50 -10.04
C GLY A 38 -17.05 -25.89 -8.57
N GLU A 39 -16.74 -25.00 -7.62
CA GLU A 39 -16.93 -25.26 -6.20
C GLU A 39 -18.34 -24.87 -5.74
N ALA A 40 -18.87 -25.63 -4.76
CA ALA A 40 -20.15 -25.30 -4.14
C ALA A 40 -20.01 -24.08 -3.22
N LEU A 41 -21.01 -23.20 -3.20
CA LEU A 41 -21.12 -22.17 -2.17
C LEU A 41 -21.26 -22.82 -0.78
N ARG A 42 -20.44 -22.38 0.18
CA ARG A 42 -20.36 -22.94 1.53
C ARG A 42 -20.29 -21.86 2.59
N THR A 43 -20.59 -22.25 3.83
CA THR A 43 -20.22 -21.50 5.03
C THR A 43 -18.71 -21.56 5.26
N ASN A 44 -18.20 -20.71 6.16
CA ASN A 44 -16.78 -20.73 6.56
C ASN A 44 -16.38 -22.04 7.26
N GLN A 45 -17.36 -22.81 7.76
CA GLN A 45 -17.15 -24.15 8.32
C GLN A 45 -17.26 -25.29 7.27
N GLY A 46 -17.44 -24.95 5.99
CA GLY A 46 -17.47 -25.91 4.89
C GLY A 46 -18.85 -26.53 4.59
N VAL A 47 -19.93 -26.08 5.23
CA VAL A 47 -21.29 -26.60 5.01
C VAL A 47 -21.86 -26.04 3.71
N LYS A 48 -22.35 -26.89 2.80
CA LYS A 48 -22.96 -26.47 1.52
C LYS A 48 -24.23 -25.66 1.77
N ILE A 49 -24.38 -24.55 1.06
CA ILE A 49 -25.56 -23.68 1.12
C ILE A 49 -26.50 -24.04 -0.03
N ALA A 50 -27.74 -24.43 0.28
CA ALA A 50 -28.75 -24.79 -0.71
C ALA A 50 -29.49 -23.56 -1.27
N ASP A 51 -29.84 -22.61 -0.40
CA ASP A 51 -30.50 -21.35 -0.75
C ASP A 51 -29.73 -20.18 -0.12
N ASN A 52 -29.24 -19.26 -0.95
CA ASN A 52 -28.53 -18.04 -0.53
C ASN A 52 -29.36 -16.77 -0.80
N GLN A 53 -30.66 -16.93 -1.09
CA GLN A 53 -31.59 -15.85 -1.44
C GLN A 53 -32.54 -15.53 -0.29
N ASN A 54 -32.77 -16.48 0.63
CA ASN A 54 -33.75 -16.36 1.69
C ASN A 54 -33.15 -16.61 3.08
N THR A 55 -33.77 -15.99 4.10
CA THR A 55 -33.56 -16.35 5.51
C THR A 55 -34.52 -17.46 5.92
N LEU A 56 -34.12 -18.29 6.88
CA LEU A 56 -35.01 -19.26 7.53
C LEU A 56 -36.06 -18.52 8.37
N LYS A 57 -37.34 -18.82 8.11
CA LYS A 57 -38.50 -18.18 8.74
C LYS A 57 -39.50 -19.20 9.25
N ALA A 58 -40.33 -18.80 10.22
CA ALA A 58 -41.52 -19.57 10.64
C ALA A 58 -42.65 -19.44 9.59
N GLY A 59 -42.50 -20.15 8.47
CA GLY A 59 -43.35 -20.03 7.28
C GLY A 59 -42.89 -18.92 6.33
N ASP A 60 -43.33 -18.97 5.07
CA ASP A 60 -42.77 -18.13 3.98
C ASP A 60 -42.88 -16.61 4.23
N ARG A 61 -43.89 -16.19 4.99
CA ARG A 61 -44.13 -14.79 5.38
C ARG A 61 -44.05 -14.56 6.89
N GLY A 62 -43.41 -15.47 7.62
CA GLY A 62 -43.23 -15.39 9.06
C GLY A 62 -41.95 -14.64 9.48
N PRO A 63 -41.72 -14.50 10.80
CA PRO A 63 -40.49 -13.93 11.33
C PRO A 63 -39.27 -14.82 11.05
N SER A 64 -38.07 -14.21 10.98
CA SER A 64 -36.81 -14.95 10.86
C SER A 64 -36.45 -15.68 12.16
N LEU A 65 -35.83 -16.85 12.05
CA LEU A 65 -35.46 -17.69 13.19
C LEU A 65 -33.99 -17.51 13.57
N LEU A 66 -33.70 -17.48 14.88
CA LEU A 66 -32.34 -17.33 15.40
C LEU A 66 -31.45 -18.56 15.11
N GLU A 67 -32.05 -19.72 14.90
CA GLU A 67 -31.32 -20.95 14.54
C GLU A 67 -30.68 -20.91 13.14
N ASP A 68 -31.00 -19.90 12.32
CA ASP A 68 -30.36 -19.67 11.01
C ASP A 68 -28.88 -19.25 11.17
N PHE A 69 -28.00 -20.24 11.26
CA PHE A 69 -26.57 -20.01 11.40
C PHE A 69 -25.91 -19.53 10.11
N ILE A 70 -26.48 -19.84 8.93
CA ILE A 70 -25.93 -19.42 7.64
C ILE A 70 -26.11 -17.90 7.49
N MET A 71 -27.32 -17.39 7.75
CA MET A 71 -27.58 -15.95 7.75
C MET A 71 -26.71 -15.23 8.77
N ARG A 72 -26.67 -15.72 10.02
CA ARG A 72 -25.87 -15.08 11.07
C ARG A 72 -24.39 -15.05 10.74
N GLU A 73 -23.81 -16.15 10.26
CA GLU A 73 -22.39 -16.19 9.89
C GLU A 73 -22.07 -15.17 8.78
N LYS A 74 -22.89 -15.14 7.72
CA LYS A 74 -22.71 -14.22 6.58
C LYS A 74 -22.80 -12.75 7.01
N ILE A 75 -23.83 -12.40 7.78
CA ILE A 75 -24.02 -11.03 8.27
C ILE A 75 -22.93 -10.65 9.29
N THR A 76 -22.55 -11.56 10.19
CA THR A 76 -21.48 -11.31 11.17
C THR A 76 -20.16 -10.99 10.46
N HIS A 77 -19.80 -11.73 9.41
CA HIS A 77 -18.60 -11.42 8.64
C HIS A 77 -18.70 -10.05 7.95
N PHE A 78 -19.85 -9.74 7.33
CA PHE A 78 -20.11 -8.45 6.69
C PHE A 78 -19.97 -7.27 7.68
N ASP A 79 -20.58 -7.37 8.85
CA ASP A 79 -20.58 -6.33 9.89
C ASP A 79 -19.16 -5.99 10.38
N HIS A 80 -18.22 -6.93 10.25
CA HIS A 80 -16.83 -6.81 10.71
C HIS A 80 -15.80 -6.64 9.56
N GLU A 81 -16.24 -6.37 8.32
CA GLU A 81 -15.32 -6.20 7.19
C GLU A 81 -14.38 -4.99 7.32
N ARG A 82 -14.78 -3.97 8.09
CA ARG A 82 -14.05 -2.70 8.15
C ARG A 82 -13.00 -2.74 9.25
N ILE A 83 -11.73 -2.74 8.83
CA ILE A 83 -10.60 -2.39 9.71
C ILE A 83 -10.31 -0.88 9.62
N PRO A 84 -9.70 -0.27 10.67
CA PRO A 84 -9.28 1.12 10.62
C PRO A 84 -8.38 1.41 9.42
N GLU A 85 -8.58 2.57 8.79
CA GLU A 85 -7.65 3.05 7.78
C GLU A 85 -6.34 3.55 8.40
N ARG A 86 -5.33 3.78 7.57
CA ARG A 86 -4.09 4.43 8.03
C ARG A 86 -4.39 5.87 8.45
N ILE A 87 -3.80 6.35 9.54
CA ILE A 87 -3.96 7.73 10.03
C ILE A 87 -3.62 8.76 8.94
N VAL A 88 -2.54 8.49 8.22
CA VAL A 88 -2.07 9.22 7.04
C VAL A 88 -1.87 8.24 5.89
N HIS A 89 -1.89 8.71 4.66
CA HIS A 89 -1.72 7.83 3.49
C HIS A 89 -2.80 6.74 3.34
N ALA A 90 -4.04 7.04 3.77
CA ALA A 90 -5.16 6.11 3.71
C ALA A 90 -5.56 5.77 2.27
N ARG A 91 -5.65 6.78 1.38
CA ARG A 91 -5.91 6.60 -0.04
C ARG A 91 -4.63 6.23 -0.79
N GLY A 92 -4.63 5.08 -1.44
CA GLY A 92 -3.49 4.61 -2.22
C GLY A 92 -3.78 3.32 -2.95
N ALA A 93 -2.93 2.99 -3.92
CA ALA A 93 -2.92 1.68 -4.55
C ALA A 93 -1.49 1.15 -4.67
N ALA A 94 -1.37 -0.11 -5.04
CA ALA A 94 -0.11 -0.82 -5.00
C ALA A 94 0.04 -1.79 -6.15
N ALA A 95 1.29 -2.17 -6.43
CA ALA A 95 1.65 -3.14 -7.44
C ALA A 95 2.82 -4.01 -6.96
N HIS A 96 2.86 -5.25 -7.43
CA HIS A 96 4.03 -6.11 -7.32
C HIS A 96 5.02 -5.79 -8.45
N GLY A 97 6.30 -6.11 -8.22
CA GLY A 97 7.36 -5.99 -9.23
C GLY A 97 8.64 -6.68 -8.80
N VAL A 98 9.72 -6.38 -9.51
CA VAL A 98 11.08 -6.86 -9.21
C VAL A 98 12.03 -5.65 -9.23
N PHE A 99 12.92 -5.60 -8.25
CA PHE A 99 14.12 -4.76 -8.29
C PHE A 99 15.29 -5.61 -8.77
N GLN A 100 16.14 -5.08 -9.64
CA GLN A 100 17.36 -5.74 -10.10
C GLN A 100 18.56 -4.83 -9.87
N SER A 101 19.59 -5.34 -9.20
CA SER A 101 20.84 -4.60 -9.01
C SER A 101 21.64 -4.51 -10.31
N TYR A 102 22.18 -3.35 -10.66
CA TYR A 102 23.00 -3.18 -11.86
C TYR A 102 24.45 -3.61 -11.70
N ALA A 103 24.93 -3.78 -10.47
CA ALA A 103 26.29 -4.21 -10.18
C ALA A 103 26.37 -4.86 -8.78
N ASP A 104 27.53 -5.42 -8.46
CA ASP A 104 27.89 -5.72 -7.08
C ASP A 104 28.29 -4.43 -6.35
N HIS A 105 27.52 -4.07 -5.31
CA HIS A 105 27.76 -2.91 -4.46
C HIS A 105 28.25 -3.30 -3.06
N SER A 106 28.83 -4.48 -2.87
CA SER A 106 29.35 -4.96 -1.59
C SER A 106 30.42 -4.03 -0.99
N TRP A 107 31.09 -3.23 -1.83
CA TRP A 107 32.02 -2.18 -1.37
C TRP A 107 31.33 -1.03 -0.63
N LEU A 108 30.04 -0.79 -0.87
CA LEU A 108 29.23 0.24 -0.20
C LEU A 108 28.45 -0.30 1.00
N THR A 109 27.91 -1.52 0.87
CA THR A 109 26.96 -2.07 1.84
C THR A 109 27.01 -3.59 1.84
N LYS A 110 26.82 -4.20 3.01
CA LYS A 110 26.62 -5.65 3.13
C LYS A 110 25.17 -6.10 2.89
N ALA A 111 24.30 -5.20 2.43
CA ALA A 111 22.90 -5.54 2.18
C ALA A 111 22.79 -6.48 0.98
N SER A 112 22.29 -7.69 1.23
CA SER A 112 22.28 -8.78 0.25
C SER A 112 21.59 -8.44 -1.07
N PHE A 113 20.55 -7.61 -1.10
CA PHE A 113 19.83 -7.25 -2.33
C PHE A 113 20.68 -6.46 -3.35
N LEU A 114 21.87 -6.00 -2.96
CA LEU A 114 22.83 -5.27 -3.78
C LEU A 114 24.17 -6.02 -3.95
N SER A 115 24.26 -7.28 -3.52
CA SER A 115 25.53 -8.02 -3.44
C SER A 115 26.03 -8.61 -4.76
N ALA A 116 25.29 -8.44 -5.86
CA ALA A 116 25.67 -8.96 -7.18
C ALA A 116 24.96 -8.23 -8.30
N GLU A 117 25.62 -8.11 -9.45
CA GLU A 117 24.99 -7.69 -10.70
C GLU A 117 23.86 -8.66 -11.08
N GLY A 118 22.73 -8.10 -11.52
CA GLY A 118 21.59 -8.86 -11.96
C GLY A 118 20.79 -9.51 -10.83
N LYS A 119 21.16 -9.34 -9.55
CA LYS A 119 20.40 -9.91 -8.42
C LYS A 119 19.00 -9.32 -8.39
N GLU A 120 18.01 -10.18 -8.60
CA GLU A 120 16.60 -9.84 -8.52
C GLU A 120 16.06 -9.95 -7.10
N THR A 121 15.26 -8.99 -6.70
CA THR A 121 14.58 -8.94 -5.40
C THR A 121 13.11 -8.60 -5.63
N PRO A 122 12.16 -9.47 -5.24
CA PRO A 122 10.75 -9.14 -5.34
C PRO A 122 10.42 -7.88 -4.54
N VAL A 123 9.53 -7.05 -5.09
CA VAL A 123 9.05 -5.85 -4.40
C VAL A 123 7.53 -5.74 -4.41
N PHE A 124 7.02 -4.98 -3.44
CA PHE A 124 5.65 -4.49 -3.43
C PHE A 124 5.65 -3.00 -3.12
N THR A 125 5.17 -2.20 -4.07
CA THR A 125 5.19 -0.75 -3.98
C THR A 125 3.79 -0.22 -3.79
N ARG A 126 3.59 0.61 -2.77
CA ARG A 126 2.33 1.31 -2.50
C ARG A 126 2.51 2.82 -2.69
N PHE A 127 1.71 3.39 -3.58
CA PHE A 127 1.56 4.81 -3.79
C PHE A 127 0.36 5.33 -3.01
N SER A 128 0.38 6.60 -2.60
CA SER A 128 -0.72 7.18 -1.81
C SER A 128 -0.76 8.70 -1.89
N THR A 129 -1.91 9.31 -1.61
CA THR A 129 -1.96 10.70 -1.12
C THR A 129 -1.63 10.72 0.38
N VAL A 130 -1.72 11.84 1.09
CA VAL A 130 -1.40 11.91 2.53
C VAL A 130 -2.62 12.23 3.38
N GLN A 131 -3.29 13.34 3.07
CA GLN A 131 -4.27 13.98 3.95
C GLN A 131 -5.63 13.28 3.93
N GLY A 132 -6.03 12.74 2.78
CA GLY A 132 -7.34 12.15 2.54
C GLY A 132 -7.59 10.85 3.30
N SER A 133 -8.86 10.57 3.60
CA SER A 133 -9.31 9.25 4.02
C SER A 133 -9.33 8.28 2.83
N ARG A 134 -9.54 6.98 3.06
CA ARG A 134 -9.50 5.93 2.03
C ARG A 134 -10.41 6.20 0.82
N GLY A 135 -11.51 6.95 1.02
CA GLY A 135 -12.48 7.32 -0.02
C GLY A 135 -12.20 8.65 -0.73
N SER A 136 -11.08 9.33 -0.47
CA SER A 136 -10.77 10.61 -1.15
C SER A 136 -10.34 10.41 -2.61
N ALA A 137 -10.41 11.47 -3.40
CA ALA A 137 -9.94 11.48 -4.79
C ALA A 137 -8.40 11.39 -4.92
N ASP A 138 -7.93 10.88 -6.06
CA ASP A 138 -6.49 10.66 -6.34
C ASP A 138 -5.75 11.92 -6.83
N THR A 139 -6.43 12.78 -7.61
CA THR A 139 -5.84 13.93 -8.31
C THR A 139 -5.91 15.23 -7.50
N VAL A 140 -5.91 15.13 -6.17
CA VAL A 140 -5.88 16.29 -5.26
C VAL A 140 -4.46 16.87 -5.16
N ARG A 141 -4.33 18.17 -4.88
CA ARG A 141 -3.01 18.75 -4.56
C ARG A 141 -2.56 18.21 -3.21
N ASP A 142 -1.52 17.38 -3.20
CA ASP A 142 -1.01 16.71 -2.00
C ASP A 142 0.43 16.22 -2.26
N VAL A 143 1.16 15.88 -1.22
CA VAL A 143 2.34 15.03 -1.38
C VAL A 143 1.88 13.63 -1.75
N ARG A 144 2.70 12.88 -2.50
CA ARG A 144 2.44 11.46 -2.75
C ARG A 144 3.40 10.61 -1.96
N GLY A 145 2.88 9.66 -1.17
CA GLY A 145 3.69 8.61 -0.57
C GLY A 145 4.16 7.61 -1.61
N PHE A 146 5.41 7.17 -1.48
CA PHE A 146 6.08 6.19 -2.32
C PHE A 146 6.78 5.19 -1.39
N ALA A 147 6.11 4.09 -1.06
CA ALA A 147 6.64 3.08 -0.15
C ALA A 147 6.92 1.78 -0.90
N THR A 148 8.18 1.34 -0.90
CA THR A 148 8.61 0.10 -1.55
C THR A 148 9.11 -0.88 -0.50
N LYS A 149 8.48 -2.04 -0.42
CA LYS A 149 8.94 -3.19 0.35
C LYS A 149 9.77 -4.10 -0.52
N PHE A 150 10.99 -4.42 -0.08
CA PHE A 150 11.90 -5.38 -0.70
C PHE A 150 11.86 -6.68 0.10
N TYR A 151 11.55 -7.78 -0.56
CA TYR A 151 11.56 -9.11 0.04
C TYR A 151 12.94 -9.75 -0.16
N THR A 152 13.92 -9.30 0.64
CA THR A 152 15.31 -9.80 0.53
C THR A 152 15.46 -11.17 1.20
N ASP A 153 16.54 -11.87 0.87
CA ASP A 153 16.98 -13.12 1.49
C ASP A 153 17.44 -12.96 2.95
N GLU A 154 17.70 -11.74 3.41
CA GLU A 154 18.15 -11.43 4.78
C GLU A 154 17.10 -10.66 5.60
N GLY A 155 15.86 -10.59 5.11
CA GLY A 155 14.75 -9.92 5.77
C GLY A 155 14.08 -8.85 4.91
N ASN A 156 12.92 -8.37 5.34
CA ASN A 156 12.21 -7.37 4.58
C ASN A 156 12.80 -5.98 4.84
N LEU A 157 13.13 -5.26 3.78
CA LEU A 157 13.55 -3.86 3.83
C LEU A 157 12.42 -2.97 3.31
N ASP A 158 12.02 -1.98 4.11
CA ASP A 158 11.01 -0.99 3.72
C ASP A 158 11.68 0.36 3.47
N ILE A 159 11.61 0.85 2.24
CA ILE A 159 12.00 2.21 1.89
C ILE A 159 10.71 3.02 1.75
N VAL A 160 10.41 3.81 2.77
CA VAL A 160 9.15 4.58 2.89
C VAL A 160 9.44 6.06 2.66
N GLY A 161 9.08 6.54 1.47
CA GLY A 161 9.37 7.90 1.03
C GLY A 161 8.15 8.65 0.51
N ASN A 162 8.43 9.81 -0.10
CA ASN A 162 7.47 10.68 -0.77
C ASN A 162 7.93 11.03 -2.19
N ASN A 163 7.07 11.67 -2.99
CA ASN A 163 7.43 12.15 -4.32
C ASN A 163 8.24 13.46 -4.34
N THR A 164 8.62 13.95 -3.17
CA THR A 164 9.42 15.16 -2.93
C THR A 164 10.62 14.84 -2.03
N PRO A 165 11.77 15.51 -2.21
CA PRO A 165 13.02 15.14 -1.54
C PRO A 165 13.12 15.59 -0.07
N VAL A 166 12.17 16.38 0.43
CA VAL A 166 12.15 16.91 1.80
C VAL A 166 10.78 16.71 2.45
N PHE A 167 10.66 17.12 3.72
CA PHE A 167 9.43 17.04 4.50
C PHE A 167 9.09 18.39 5.14
N PHE A 168 7.87 18.55 5.66
CA PHE A 168 7.37 19.83 6.17
C PHE A 168 7.91 20.21 7.55
N VAL A 169 8.28 19.24 8.37
CA VAL A 169 8.76 19.45 9.74
C VAL A 169 10.09 18.76 9.93
N ARG A 170 10.90 19.30 10.84
CA ARG A 170 12.24 18.76 11.14
C ARG A 170 12.22 17.74 12.26
N ASP A 171 11.33 17.91 13.22
CA ASP A 171 11.21 17.08 14.42
C ASP A 171 9.90 16.27 14.40
N PRO A 172 9.93 14.95 14.64
CA PRO A 172 8.73 14.11 14.67
C PRO A 172 7.72 14.52 15.75
N MET A 173 8.13 15.23 16.80
CA MET A 173 7.22 15.73 17.84
C MET A 173 6.13 16.64 17.27
N LYS A 174 6.42 17.40 16.20
CA LYS A 174 5.45 18.28 15.51
C LYS A 174 4.54 17.55 14.52
N PHE A 175 4.75 16.25 14.28
CA PHE A 175 4.00 15.51 13.28
C PHE A 175 2.48 15.47 13.55
N PRO A 176 2.01 15.25 14.80
CA PRO A 176 0.58 15.32 15.10
C PRO A 176 -0.01 16.70 14.82
N ASP A 177 0.67 17.78 15.23
CA ASP A 177 0.22 19.16 14.99
C ASP A 177 0.11 19.46 13.50
N PHE A 178 1.13 19.08 12.72
CA PHE A 178 1.16 19.21 11.27
C PHE A 178 0.05 18.42 10.57
N ILE A 179 -0.24 17.19 11.03
CA ILE A 179 -1.30 16.38 10.42
C ILE A 179 -2.68 16.90 10.83
N HIS A 180 -2.87 17.32 12.08
CA HIS A 180 -4.12 17.92 12.54
C HIS A 180 -4.45 19.21 11.79
N SER A 181 -3.46 20.06 11.48
CA SER A 181 -3.69 21.28 10.71
C SER A 181 -4.20 21.03 9.28
N GLN A 182 -3.99 19.81 8.77
CA GLN A 182 -4.44 19.39 7.44
C GLN A 182 -5.68 18.47 7.48
N LYS A 183 -6.03 17.87 8.62
CA LYS A 183 -7.18 16.95 8.66
C LYS A 183 -8.51 17.71 8.70
N ARG A 184 -9.60 16.94 8.65
CA ARG A 184 -10.96 17.49 8.77
C ARG A 184 -11.19 17.94 10.21
N THR A 185 -11.90 19.05 10.39
CA THR A 185 -12.25 19.54 11.72
C THR A 185 -13.32 18.64 12.35
N PRO A 186 -13.31 18.43 13.68
CA PRO A 186 -14.25 17.52 14.33
C PRO A 186 -15.72 17.98 14.27
N ASP A 187 -15.96 19.29 14.23
CA ASP A 187 -17.29 19.91 14.24
C ASP A 187 -17.99 19.83 12.88
N SER A 188 -17.28 20.15 11.79
CA SER A 188 -17.85 20.22 10.45
C SER A 188 -17.57 18.98 9.59
N GLY A 189 -16.54 18.21 9.93
CA GLY A 189 -16.03 17.15 9.07
C GLY A 189 -15.41 17.66 7.75
N LEU A 190 -15.17 18.97 7.62
CA LEU A 190 -14.56 19.61 6.45
C LEU A 190 -13.10 19.98 6.69
N ARG A 191 -12.36 20.23 5.62
CA ARG A 191 -10.98 20.75 5.71
C ARG A 191 -11.01 22.27 5.91
N SER A 192 -10.06 22.80 6.67
CA SER A 192 -9.89 24.24 6.89
C SER A 192 -8.59 24.72 6.22
N ALA A 193 -8.72 25.54 5.18
CA ALA A 193 -7.56 26.19 4.57
C ALA A 193 -6.85 27.11 5.57
N ASN A 194 -7.59 27.75 6.48
CA ASN A 194 -7.02 28.61 7.50
C ASN A 194 -6.12 27.81 8.44
N MET A 195 -6.55 26.65 8.96
CA MET A 195 -5.70 25.82 9.84
C MET A 195 -4.42 25.36 9.13
N GLN A 196 -4.54 24.96 7.86
CA GLN A 196 -3.40 24.48 7.08
C GLN A 196 -2.38 25.60 6.83
N TRP A 197 -2.84 26.78 6.38
CA TRP A 197 -1.97 27.91 6.13
C TRP A 197 -1.41 28.52 7.41
N ASP A 198 -2.17 28.56 8.49
CA ASP A 198 -1.73 29.06 9.81
C ASP A 198 -0.53 28.24 10.33
N PHE A 199 -0.60 26.90 10.28
CA PHE A 199 0.56 26.09 10.64
C PHE A 199 1.78 26.38 9.77
N TRP A 200 1.60 26.48 8.44
CA TRP A 200 2.72 26.72 7.53
C TRP A 200 3.38 28.09 7.72
N THR A 201 2.60 29.15 7.92
CA THR A 201 3.14 30.51 8.13
C THR A 201 3.78 30.67 9.51
N LEU A 202 3.28 29.98 10.53
CA LEU A 202 3.87 29.97 11.88
C LEU A 202 5.00 28.94 12.05
N SER A 203 5.21 28.06 11.06
CA SER A 203 6.33 27.11 11.01
C SER A 203 7.18 27.31 9.74
N PRO A 204 8.08 28.32 9.70
CA PRO A 204 8.89 28.64 8.51
C PRO A 204 9.75 27.47 7.97
N GLU A 205 10.07 26.46 8.80
CA GLU A 205 10.73 25.23 8.36
C GLU A 205 9.97 24.47 7.25
N SER A 206 8.65 24.67 7.17
CA SER A 206 7.79 24.03 6.18
C SER A 206 7.89 24.64 4.78
N ALA A 207 8.43 25.87 4.67
CA ALA A 207 8.38 26.66 3.44
C ALA A 207 8.95 25.93 2.22
N HIS A 208 10.07 25.21 2.38
CA HIS A 208 10.70 24.47 1.27
C HIS A 208 9.78 23.36 0.73
N GLN A 209 9.13 22.60 1.61
CA GLN A 209 8.21 21.54 1.19
C GLN A 209 6.88 22.11 0.66
N VAL A 210 6.41 23.24 1.20
CA VAL A 210 5.24 23.96 0.67
C VAL A 210 5.50 24.42 -0.76
N SER A 211 6.72 24.90 -1.10
CA SER A 211 7.07 25.24 -2.49
C SER A 211 6.94 24.04 -3.44
N TYR A 212 7.38 22.85 -3.03
CA TYR A 212 7.15 21.63 -3.82
C TYR A 212 5.67 21.29 -3.99
N LEU A 213 4.90 21.35 -2.89
CA LEU A 213 3.47 21.03 -2.89
C LEU A 213 2.66 21.98 -3.78
N MET A 214 3.01 23.27 -3.79
CA MET A 214 2.30 24.29 -4.57
C MET A 214 2.73 24.34 -6.04
N GLY A 215 3.90 23.79 -6.37
CA GLY A 215 4.31 23.53 -7.76
C GLY A 215 3.63 22.30 -8.39
N ASP A 216 4.10 21.90 -9.56
CA ASP A 216 3.52 20.78 -10.33
C ASP A 216 3.73 19.41 -9.66
N ARG A 217 4.73 19.29 -8.79
CA ARG A 217 4.99 18.07 -8.00
C ARG A 217 3.84 17.72 -7.05
N GLY A 218 2.98 18.68 -6.67
CA GLY A 218 1.78 18.42 -5.88
C GLY A 218 0.61 17.81 -6.67
N LEU A 219 0.68 17.83 -8.01
CA LEU A 219 -0.35 17.34 -8.93
C LEU A 219 0.24 16.42 -10.01
N PRO A 220 0.89 15.30 -9.64
CA PRO A 220 1.49 14.41 -10.62
C PRO A 220 0.43 13.81 -11.56
N ARG A 221 0.75 13.74 -12.85
CA ARG A 221 -0.13 13.21 -13.90
C ARG A 221 -0.51 11.74 -13.68
N SER A 222 0.42 10.96 -13.13
CA SER A 222 0.27 9.55 -12.76
C SER A 222 1.33 9.17 -11.72
N TRP A 223 1.16 8.04 -11.02
CA TRP A 223 2.24 7.49 -10.17
C TRP A 223 3.46 7.05 -10.96
N ARG A 224 3.30 6.79 -12.27
CA ARG A 224 4.38 6.42 -13.17
C ARG A 224 5.23 7.61 -13.59
N THR A 225 4.72 8.83 -13.50
CA THR A 225 5.41 10.06 -13.94
C THR A 225 5.74 10.95 -12.74
N MET A 226 6.25 10.33 -11.68
CA MET A 226 6.78 11.03 -10.52
C MET A 226 7.98 10.27 -9.97
N ASN A 227 8.96 11.00 -9.42
CA ASN A 227 10.04 10.38 -8.66
C ASN A 227 9.57 10.00 -7.25
N GLY A 228 10.33 9.16 -6.57
CA GLY A 228 10.25 8.88 -5.14
C GLY A 228 11.56 9.24 -4.44
N TYR A 229 11.48 9.64 -3.17
CA TYR A 229 12.62 10.03 -2.35
C TYR A 229 12.37 9.61 -0.91
N SER A 230 13.38 9.05 -0.24
CA SER A 230 13.27 8.69 1.19
C SER A 230 13.31 9.89 2.14
N SER A 231 13.63 11.08 1.63
CA SER A 231 13.89 12.33 2.36
C SER A 231 15.13 12.29 3.27
N HIS A 232 15.19 11.35 4.20
CA HIS A 232 16.25 11.21 5.20
C HIS A 232 17.57 10.73 4.62
N THR A 233 18.67 11.12 5.27
CA THR A 233 19.99 10.51 5.09
C THR A 233 20.06 9.23 5.93
N TYR A 234 20.42 8.13 5.30
CA TYR A 234 20.68 6.83 5.92
C TYR A 234 22.17 6.55 5.93
N MET A 235 22.56 5.47 6.61
CA MET A 235 23.93 4.97 6.62
C MET A 235 23.96 3.57 6.03
N TRP A 236 24.84 3.36 5.06
CA TRP A 236 25.26 2.05 4.60
C TRP A 236 26.58 1.67 5.25
N VAL A 237 26.76 0.37 5.47
CA VAL A 237 27.96 -0.19 6.10
C VAL A 237 28.37 -1.42 5.30
N ASN A 238 29.61 -1.44 4.83
CA ASN A 238 30.16 -2.61 4.11
C ASN A 238 30.70 -3.68 5.09
N GLU A 239 31.21 -4.79 4.56
CA GLU A 239 31.78 -5.89 5.37
C GLU A 239 33.00 -5.47 6.21
N ALA A 240 33.79 -4.49 5.74
CA ALA A 240 34.92 -3.94 6.48
C ALA A 240 34.50 -2.96 7.60
N GLY A 241 33.21 -2.63 7.70
CA GLY A 241 32.69 -1.68 8.69
C GLY A 241 32.81 -0.21 8.28
N GLU A 242 33.20 0.08 7.03
CA GLU A 242 33.24 1.45 6.51
C GLU A 242 31.81 2.00 6.33
N LYS A 243 31.64 3.30 6.59
CA LYS A 243 30.32 3.94 6.67
C LYS A 243 30.12 4.94 5.54
N PHE A 244 28.98 4.85 4.86
CA PHE A 244 28.60 5.73 3.75
C PHE A 244 27.24 6.37 4.01
N TRP A 245 27.15 7.69 3.84
CA TRP A 245 25.88 8.41 3.96
C TRP A 245 25.13 8.39 2.64
N VAL A 246 23.87 7.96 2.65
CA VAL A 246 23.08 7.76 1.42
C VAL A 246 21.67 8.36 1.53
N LYS A 247 21.08 8.70 0.39
CA LYS A 247 19.66 9.02 0.24
C LYS A 247 19.09 8.18 -0.89
N TYR A 248 17.88 7.65 -0.71
CA TYR A 248 17.23 6.84 -1.75
C TYR A 248 16.43 7.70 -2.70
N HIS A 249 16.64 7.46 -3.98
CA HIS A 249 15.96 8.13 -5.08
C HIS A 249 15.40 7.06 -6.02
N PHE A 250 14.08 7.09 -6.25
CA PHE A 250 13.40 6.30 -7.27
C PHE A 250 13.11 7.25 -8.43
N LEU A 251 13.91 7.16 -9.49
CA LEU A 251 13.73 8.01 -10.67
C LEU A 251 12.83 7.28 -11.66
N THR A 252 11.86 8.01 -12.22
CA THR A 252 10.98 7.41 -13.24
C THR A 252 11.65 7.39 -14.61
N GLU A 253 11.53 6.26 -15.30
CA GLU A 253 11.87 6.09 -16.71
C GLU A 253 10.84 6.72 -17.67
N GLN A 254 9.69 7.19 -17.16
CA GLN A 254 8.59 7.71 -17.97
C GLN A 254 8.64 9.23 -18.18
N GLY A 255 9.64 9.90 -17.59
CA GLY A 255 9.65 11.36 -17.47
C GLY A 255 8.73 11.88 -16.34
N LEU A 256 8.98 13.13 -15.95
CA LEU A 256 8.22 13.85 -14.93
C LEU A 256 7.04 14.62 -15.55
#